data_AF-A0A1Y4T7V9-F1
#
_entry.id   AF-A0A1Y4T7V9-F1
#
_cell.length_a   1.000
_cell.length_b   1.000
_cell.length_c   1.000
_cell.angle_alpha   90.00
_cell.angle_beta   90.00
_cell.angle_gamma   90.00
#
_symmetry.space_group_name_H-M   'P 1'
#
loop_
_entity.id
_entity.type
_entity.pdbx_description
1 polymer ?
#
loop_
_entity_poly.entity_id
_entity_poly.type
_entity_poly.pdbx_seq_one_letter_code
_entity_poly.pdbx_strand_id
1 'polypeptide(L)'
;MLPVLAQEVERHITEHGVTEFVVGHYGGFDRLAASAVREAKKRHPEITLTLLLPYHPHDQFIPVPEGFDGTFYPPGMETVPKRAAIVRANRYMLEHSSYLIAYVSHPSSGSREVLEAALRRQKHGLIHVTNLAGWYPI
;
A
#
# COMPACT_ATOMS: atom_id res chain seq x y z
N MET A 1 -7.44 -12.71 -9.21
CA MET A 1 -6.92 -11.68 -8.29
C MET A 1 -7.40 -10.29 -8.69
N LEU A 2 -7.09 -9.80 -9.89
CA LEU A 2 -7.43 -8.43 -10.30
C LEU A 2 -8.92 -8.05 -10.17
N PRO A 3 -9.91 -8.91 -10.51
CA PRO A 3 -11.33 -8.55 -10.33
C PRO A 3 -11.72 -8.34 -8.86
N VAL A 4 -11.23 -9.20 -7.96
CA VAL A 4 -11.49 -9.11 -6.51
C VAL A 4 -10.83 -7.85 -5.93
N LEU A 5 -9.59 -7.57 -6.34
CA LEU A 5 -8.89 -6.35 -5.93
C LEU A 5 -9.59 -5.09 -6.44
N ALA A 6 -10.05 -5.08 -7.69
CA ALA A 6 -10.79 -3.95 -8.25
C ALA A 6 -12.11 -3.70 -7.51
N GLN A 7 -12.83 -4.77 -7.13
CA GLN A 7 -14.03 -4.66 -6.31
C GLN A 7 -13.71 -4.09 -4.92
N GLU A 8 -12.63 -4.54 -4.29
CA GLU A 8 -12.26 -4.03 -2.97
C GLU A 8 -11.81 -2.57 -3.01
N VAL A 9 -11.08 -2.16 -4.06
CA VAL A 9 -10.75 -0.74 -4.31
C VAL A 9 -12.03 0.08 -4.48
N GLU A 10 -12.98 -0.38 -5.31
CA GLU A 10 -14.26 0.29 -5.52
C GLU A 10 -15.04 0.48 -4.22
N ARG A 11 -15.04 -0.55 -3.38
CA ARG A 11 -15.68 -0.54 -2.07
C ARG A 11 -15.06 0.51 -1.16
N HIS A 12 -13.73 0.59 -1.11
CA HIS A 12 -13.04 1.61 -0.33
C HIS A 12 -13.38 3.03 -0.79
N ILE A 13 -13.53 3.25 -2.09
CA ILE A 13 -13.93 4.56 -2.63
C ILE A 13 -15.37 4.88 -2.22
N THR A 14 -16.30 3.98 -2.54
CA THR A 14 -17.75 4.27 -2.49
C THR A 14 -18.37 4.09 -1.11
N GLU A 15 -17.92 3.12 -0.32
CA GLU A 15 -18.46 2.83 1.03
C GLU A 15 -17.63 3.45 2.14
N HIS A 16 -16.32 3.66 1.92
CA HIS A 16 -15.41 4.19 2.94
C HIS A 16 -14.91 5.61 2.65
N GLY A 17 -15.24 6.17 1.49
CA GLY A 17 -14.86 7.54 1.13
C GLY A 17 -13.34 7.72 0.94
N VAL A 18 -12.61 6.65 0.62
CA VAL A 18 -11.15 6.72 0.43
C VAL A 18 -10.83 7.41 -0.88
N THR A 19 -10.07 8.50 -0.79
CA THR A 19 -9.62 9.30 -1.94
C THR A 19 -8.12 9.18 -2.20
N GLU A 20 -7.34 8.61 -1.28
CA GLU A 20 -5.88 8.56 -1.37
C GLU A 20 -5.39 7.11 -1.32
N PHE A 21 -4.78 6.67 -2.42
CA PHE A 21 -4.20 5.33 -2.53
C PHE A 21 -2.69 5.43 -2.65
N VAL A 22 -1.99 4.68 -1.80
CA VAL A 22 -0.54 4.55 -1.83
C VAL A 22 -0.18 3.10 -2.10
N VAL A 23 0.68 2.85 -3.10
CA VAL A 23 1.14 1.51 -3.48
C VAL A 23 2.66 1.44 -3.52
N GLY A 24 3.21 0.25 -3.26
CA GLY A 24 4.65 -0.02 -3.41
C GLY A 24 5.10 -0.20 -4.87
N HIS A 25 6.35 -0.62 -5.04
CA HIS A 25 6.96 -0.91 -6.35
C HIS A 25 7.64 -2.29 -6.42
N TYR A 26 7.62 -3.09 -5.35
CA TYR A 26 8.55 -4.20 -5.15
C TYR A 26 7.91 -5.59 -5.33
N GLY A 27 6.61 -5.67 -5.59
CA GLY A 27 5.89 -6.93 -5.75
C GLY A 27 4.98 -7.00 -6.97
N GLY A 28 4.61 -8.23 -7.36
CA GLY A 28 3.57 -8.44 -8.36
C GLY A 28 2.19 -7.94 -7.92
N PHE A 29 1.92 -7.99 -6.62
CA PHE A 29 0.68 -7.45 -6.05
C PHE A 29 0.61 -5.92 -6.18
N ASP A 30 1.71 -5.20 -5.94
CA ASP A 30 1.77 -3.75 -6.09
C ASP A 30 1.37 -3.29 -7.49
N ARG A 31 1.83 -4.01 -8.53
CA ARG A 31 1.44 -3.73 -9.93
C ARG A 31 -0.04 -3.98 -10.20
N LEU A 32 -0.61 -5.02 -9.59
CA LEU A 32 -2.05 -5.28 -9.70
C LEU A 32 -2.86 -4.20 -8.98
N ALA A 33 -2.42 -3.75 -7.80
CA ALA A 33 -3.06 -2.68 -7.04
C ALA A 33 -3.00 -1.36 -7.80
N ALA A 34 -1.83 -0.98 -8.33
CA ALA A 34 -1.68 0.21 -9.15
C ALA A 34 -2.63 0.17 -10.37
N SER A 35 -2.71 -0.97 -11.06
CA SER A 35 -3.63 -1.15 -12.19
C SER A 35 -5.09 -1.00 -11.78
N ALA A 36 -5.50 -1.65 -10.69
CA ALA A 36 -6.88 -1.57 -10.19
C ALA A 36 -7.29 -0.13 -9.82
N VAL A 37 -6.41 0.61 -9.14
CA VAL A 37 -6.66 2.02 -8.78
C VAL A 37 -6.68 2.91 -10.03
N ARG A 38 -5.78 2.71 -11.00
CA ARG A 38 -5.81 3.45 -12.27
C ARG A 38 -7.12 3.29 -13.02
N GLU A 39 -7.66 2.07 -13.07
CA GLU A 39 -8.95 1.81 -13.69
C GLU A 39 -10.12 2.41 -12.89
N ALA A 40 -10.06 2.34 -11.55
CA ALA A 40 -11.07 2.98 -10.70
C ALA A 40 -11.09 4.50 -10.87
N LYS A 41 -9.92 5.13 -10.99
CA LYS A 41 -9.77 6.58 -11.19
C LYS A 41 -10.44 7.11 -12.45
N LYS A 42 -10.59 6.29 -13.51
CA LYS A 42 -11.36 6.70 -14.70
C LYS A 42 -12.83 6.98 -14.38
N ARG A 43 -13.36 6.35 -13.32
CA ARG A 43 -14.74 6.52 -12.85
C ARG A 43 -14.83 7.46 -11.65
N HIS A 44 -13.75 7.57 -10.87
CA HIS A 44 -13.61 8.38 -9.67
C HIS A 44 -12.41 9.33 -9.80
N PRO A 45 -12.51 10.42 -10.60
CA PRO A 45 -11.38 11.30 -10.90
C PRO A 45 -10.83 12.04 -9.67
N GLU A 46 -11.57 12.08 -8.57
CA GLU A 46 -11.17 12.68 -7.29
C GLU A 46 -10.14 11.85 -6.52
N ILE A 47 -9.96 10.56 -6.85
CA ILE A 47 -8.97 9.73 -6.16
C ILE A 47 -7.57 9.97 -6.69
N THR A 48 -6.57 9.76 -5.83
CA THR A 48 -5.15 9.84 -6.18
C THR A 48 -4.47 8.49 -6.05
N LEU A 49 -3.50 8.24 -6.94
CA LEU A 49 -2.59 7.09 -6.89
C LEU A 49 -1.15 7.57 -6.72
N THR A 50 -0.57 7.27 -5.57
CA THR A 50 0.79 7.70 -5.20
C THR A 50 1.73 6.51 -5.04
N LEU A 51 2.95 6.62 -5.58
CA LEU A 51 3.98 5.59 -5.45
C LEU A 51 4.78 5.79 -4.15
N LEU A 52 4.83 4.78 -3.28
CA LEU A 52 5.68 4.79 -2.10
C LEU A 52 7.16 4.57 -2.47
N LEU A 53 8.01 5.49 -2.07
CA LEU A 53 9.46 5.43 -2.23
C LEU A 53 10.12 5.12 -0.88
N PRO A 54 10.80 3.98 -0.72
CA PRO A 54 11.58 3.71 0.48
C PRO A 54 12.99 4.30 0.42
N TYR A 55 13.52 4.61 -0.76
CA TYR A 55 14.85 5.18 -0.95
C TYR A 55 14.78 6.65 -1.29
N HIS A 56 15.76 7.43 -0.82
CA HIS A 56 15.81 8.86 -1.06
C HIS A 56 15.92 9.14 -2.58
N PRO A 57 15.19 10.13 -3.13
CA PRO A 57 15.28 10.47 -4.56
C PRO A 57 16.70 10.82 -5.04
N HIS A 58 17.57 11.30 -4.15
CA HIS A 58 19.01 11.50 -4.45
C HIS A 58 19.80 10.17 -4.59
N ASP A 59 19.45 9.14 -3.82
CA ASP A 59 20.05 7.80 -3.95
C ASP A 59 19.50 7.05 -5.16
N GLN A 60 18.22 7.27 -5.46
CA GLN A 60 17.50 6.63 -6.56
C GLN A 60 16.40 7.56 -7.06
N PHE A 61 16.70 8.33 -8.10
CA PHE A 61 15.68 9.18 -8.72
C PHE A 61 14.66 8.29 -9.44
N ILE A 62 13.38 8.42 -9.04
CA ILE A 62 12.26 7.78 -9.71
C ILE A 62 11.33 8.91 -10.15
N PRO A 63 11.24 9.21 -11.45
CA PRO A 63 10.22 10.15 -11.92
C PRO A 63 8.84 9.59 -11.59
N VAL A 64 7.83 10.46 -11.47
CA VAL A 64 6.44 10.02 -11.29
C VAL A 64 6.08 9.07 -12.44
N PRO A 65 5.81 7.78 -12.17
CA PRO A 65 5.54 6.84 -13.25
C PRO A 65 4.21 7.15 -13.93
N GLU A 66 4.07 6.75 -15.19
CA GLU A 66 2.84 6.96 -15.93
C GLU A 66 1.61 6.37 -15.21
N GLY A 67 0.57 7.19 -15.05
CA GLY A 67 -0.66 6.83 -14.36
C GLY A 67 -0.65 7.04 -12.84
N PHE A 68 0.46 7.53 -12.27
CA PHE A 68 0.53 8.01 -10.90
C PHE A 68 0.35 9.53 -10.84
N ASP A 69 -0.23 10.02 -9.75
CA ASP A 69 -0.33 11.45 -9.43
C ASP A 69 0.94 12.00 -8.80
N GLY A 70 1.71 11.13 -8.16
CA GLY A 70 2.92 11.53 -7.47
C GLY A 70 3.70 10.37 -6.89
N THR A 71 4.75 10.74 -6.18
CA THR A 71 5.54 9.83 -5.35
C THR A 71 5.52 10.32 -3.92
N PHE A 72 5.65 9.41 -2.97
CA PHE A 72 5.70 9.71 -1.54
C PHE A 72 6.93 9.07 -0.92
N TYR A 73 7.84 9.90 -0.42
CA TYR A 73 8.97 9.49 0.40
C TYR A 73 8.64 9.79 1.86
N PRO A 74 8.52 8.79 2.74
CA PRO A 74 8.17 9.03 4.13
C PRO A 74 9.21 9.92 4.85
N PRO A 75 8.79 10.82 5.75
CA PRO A 75 9.70 11.65 6.52
C PRO A 75 10.59 10.82 7.47
N GLY A 76 11.82 11.28 7.70
CA GLY A 76 12.76 10.65 8.64
C GLY A 76 13.42 9.38 8.10
N MET A 77 13.45 9.23 6.78
CA MET A 77 14.01 8.09 6.08
C MET A 77 15.49 8.30 5.67
N GLU A 78 16.02 9.52 5.80
CA GLU A 78 17.34 9.94 5.32
C GLU A 78 18.48 9.21 6.04
N THR A 79 18.27 8.86 7.32
CA THR A 79 19.26 8.16 8.15
C THR A 79 18.99 6.65 8.22
N VAL A 80 17.97 6.14 7.54
CA VAL A 80 17.59 4.73 7.60
C VAL A 80 18.56 3.91 6.74
N PRO A 81 19.22 2.89 7.28
CA PRO A 81 20.09 2.03 6.48
C PRO A 81 19.30 1.39 5.32
N LYS A 82 19.89 1.34 4.11
CA LYS A 82 19.21 0.82 2.90
C LYS A 82 18.52 -0.53 3.11
N ARG A 83 19.15 -1.45 3.86
CA ARG A 83 18.57 -2.77 4.20
C ARG A 83 17.26 -2.73 5.00
N ALA A 84 16.98 -1.64 5.71
CA ALA A 84 15.81 -1.45 6.54
C ALA A 84 14.78 -0.48 5.93
N ALA A 85 15.11 0.15 4.80
CA ALA A 85 14.31 1.20 4.18
C ALA A 85 12.88 0.73 3.84
N ILE A 86 12.73 -0.41 3.17
CA ILE A 86 11.41 -0.96 2.81
C ILE A 86 10.57 -1.24 4.07
N VAL A 87 11.17 -1.88 5.08
CA VAL A 87 10.49 -2.20 6.34
C VAL A 87 10.03 -0.92 7.04
N ARG A 88 10.88 0.12 7.07
CA ARG A 88 10.56 1.40 7.69
C ARG A 88 9.47 2.16 6.94
N ALA A 89 9.51 2.18 5.60
CA ALA A 89 8.48 2.80 4.77
C ALA A 89 7.13 2.10 4.95
N ASN A 90 7.10 0.76 4.93
CA ASN A 90 5.87 0.00 5.19
C ASN A 90 5.31 0.29 6.59
N ARG A 91 6.18 0.32 7.61
CA ARG A 91 5.77 0.68 8.97
C ARG A 91 5.17 2.08 9.05
N TYR A 92 5.78 3.05 8.37
CA TYR A 92 5.23 4.42 8.29
C TYR A 92 3.81 4.40 7.71
N MET A 93 3.59 3.67 6.61
CA MET A 93 2.25 3.57 6.03
C MET A 93 1.24 2.91 6.97
N LEU A 94 1.63 1.83 7.68
CA LEU A 94 0.74 1.24 8.69
C LEU A 94 0.38 2.23 9.81
N GLU A 95 1.31 3.13 10.16
CA GLU A 95 1.12 4.14 11.20
C GLU A 95 0.23 5.30 10.76
N HIS A 96 0.16 5.60 9.46
CA HIS A 96 -0.50 6.78 8.90
C HIS A 96 -1.64 6.49 7.90
N SER A 97 -1.96 5.22 7.64
CA SER A 97 -3.09 4.81 6.81
C SER A 97 -4.26 4.31 7.65
N SER A 98 -5.48 4.66 7.23
CA SER A 98 -6.73 4.15 7.84
C SER A 98 -7.09 2.74 7.38
N TYR A 99 -6.60 2.34 6.19
CA TYR A 99 -6.91 1.06 5.54
C TYR A 99 -5.66 0.40 4.98
N LEU A 100 -5.65 -0.94 4.95
CA LEU A 100 -4.68 -1.77 4.25
C LEU A 100 -5.41 -2.86 3.47
N ILE A 101 -5.26 -2.84 2.14
CA ILE A 101 -5.62 -3.97 1.28
C ILE A 101 -4.36 -4.80 1.04
N ALA A 102 -4.37 -6.04 1.51
CA ALA A 102 -3.24 -6.97 1.42
C ALA A 102 -3.62 -8.22 0.61
N TYR A 103 -2.60 -8.91 0.08
CA TYR A 103 -2.74 -10.25 -0.44
C TYR A 103 -1.56 -11.11 0.02
N VAL A 104 -1.75 -11.85 1.11
CA VAL A 104 -0.72 -12.71 1.70
C VAL A 104 -1.28 -14.11 1.93
N SER A 105 -0.94 -15.03 1.04
CA SER A 105 -1.33 -16.47 1.11
C SER A 105 -0.16 -17.38 1.53
N HIS A 106 1.04 -17.14 0.99
CA HIS A 106 2.29 -17.79 1.36
C HIS A 106 3.34 -16.72 1.64
N PRO A 107 3.42 -16.20 2.88
CA PRO A 107 4.24 -15.04 3.16
C PRO A 107 5.73 -15.30 2.90
N SER A 108 6.42 -14.33 2.30
CA SER A 108 7.83 -14.11 2.62
C SER A 108 7.91 -13.50 4.03
N SER A 109 9.08 -13.56 4.68
CA SER A 109 9.24 -12.98 6.03
C SER A 109 8.75 -11.53 6.09
N GLY A 110 9.08 -10.73 5.08
CA GLY A 110 8.68 -9.31 5.01
C GLY A 110 7.17 -9.09 4.86
N SER A 111 6.48 -9.79 3.95
CA SER A 111 5.03 -9.58 3.78
C SER A 111 4.23 -10.11 4.96
N ARG A 112 4.74 -11.16 5.64
CA ARG A 112 4.19 -11.65 6.90
C ARG A 112 4.24 -10.60 7.99
N GLU A 113 5.42 -10.04 8.22
CA GLU A 113 5.66 -9.08 9.31
C GLU A 113 4.79 -7.84 9.16
N VAL A 114 4.62 -7.34 7.92
CA VAL A 114 3.75 -6.20 7.63
C VAL A 114 2.29 -6.54 7.95
N LEU A 115 1.79 -7.70 7.50
CA LEU A 115 0.41 -8.11 7.76
C LEU A 115 0.17 -8.33 9.26
N GLU A 116 1.06 -9.02 9.97
CA GLU A 116 0.94 -9.23 11.42
C GLU A 116 0.96 -7.91 12.19
N ALA A 117 1.83 -6.96 11.80
CA ALA A 117 1.86 -5.64 12.39
C ALA A 117 0.55 -4.88 12.16
N ALA A 118 0.00 -4.93 10.95
CA ALA A 118 -1.28 -4.32 10.61
C ALA A 118 -2.44 -4.93 11.41
N LEU A 119 -2.49 -6.27 11.51
CA LEU A 119 -3.52 -6.97 12.28
C LEU A 119 -3.44 -6.67 13.78
N ARG A 120 -2.23 -6.53 14.34
CA ARG A 120 -2.07 -6.05 15.73
C ARG A 120 -2.66 -4.64 15.90
N ARG A 121 -2.40 -3.73 14.96
CA ARG A 121 -2.97 -2.37 14.98
C ARG A 121 -4.49 -2.37 14.81
N GLN A 122 -5.03 -3.26 13.98
CA GLN A 122 -6.47 -3.45 13.80
C GLN A 122 -7.16 -3.87 15.10
N LYS A 123 -6.53 -4.75 15.91
CA LYS A 123 -7.08 -5.13 17.23
C LYS A 123 -7.25 -3.93 18.18
N HIS A 124 -6.52 -2.83 17.93
CA HIS A 124 -6.63 -1.58 18.67
C HIS A 124 -7.48 -0.51 17.94
N GLY A 125 -8.14 -0.86 16.83
CA GLY A 125 -8.97 0.07 16.05
C GLY A 125 -8.18 1.14 15.28
N LEU A 126 -6.87 0.94 15.10
CA LEU A 126 -5.98 1.96 14.50
C LEU A 126 -5.92 1.90 12.97
N ILE A 127 -6.33 0.78 12.37
CA ILE A 127 -6.33 0.52 10.93
C ILE A 127 -7.33 -0.59 10.61
N HIS A 128 -7.96 -0.55 9.44
CA HIS A 128 -8.77 -1.64 8.91
C HIS A 128 -7.97 -2.42 7.86
N VAL A 129 -7.96 -3.75 7.98
CA VAL A 129 -7.15 -4.63 7.13
C VAL A 129 -8.07 -5.59 6.37
N THR A 130 -8.04 -5.51 5.05
CA THR A 130 -8.63 -6.52 4.17
C THR A 130 -7.51 -7.39 3.57
N ASN A 131 -7.43 -8.67 3.94
CA ASN A 131 -6.55 -9.63 3.27
C ASN A 131 -7.31 -10.44 2.21
N LEU A 132 -7.04 -10.18 0.93
CA LEU A 132 -7.69 -10.83 -0.21
C LEU A 132 -7.33 -12.31 -0.37
N ALA A 133 -6.30 -12.79 0.35
CA ALA A 133 -5.95 -14.21 0.38
C ALA A 133 -6.87 -15.04 1.29
N GLY A 134 -7.79 -14.39 2.02
CA GLY A 134 -8.63 -15.02 3.01
C GLY A 134 -8.05 -14.94 4.43
N TRP A 135 -8.61 -15.76 5.32
CA TRP A 135 -8.25 -15.73 6.74
C TRP A 135 -6.83 -16.22 6.97
N TYR A 136 -6.02 -15.38 7.63
CA TYR A 136 -4.66 -15.73 8.05
C TYR A 136 -4.70 -16.08 9.54
N PRO A 137 -4.55 -17.36 9.93
CA PRO A 137 -4.48 -17.73 11.34
C PRO A 137 -3.21 -17.11 11.94
N ILE A 138 -3.38 -16.33 13.01
CA ILE A 138 -2.30 -15.90 13.90
C ILE A 138 -2.08 -17.00 14.93
#